data_AF-A0A484BBJ7-F1
#
_entry.id   AF-A0A484BBJ7-F1
#
_cell.length_a   1.000
_cell.length_b   1.000
_cell.length_c   1.000
_cell.angle_alpha   90.00
_cell.angle_beta   90.00
_cell.angle_gamma   90.00
#
_symmetry.space_group_name_H-M   'P 1'
#
loop_
_entity.id
_entity.type
_entity.pdbx_description
1 polymer ?
#
loop_
_entity_poly.entity_id
_entity_poly.type
_entity_poly.pdbx_seq_one_letter_code
_entity_poly.pdbx_strand_id
1 'polypeptide(L)'
;MSTIFNKGSVYFGVIWSSYCVLGGVDLYDKRYGTSRYWAAVLLNVLVTLGFPLMLFMTMFSFELPLDNLVNFNISLTSASASVKFVIFVIRLKKIVEIEQRVAQLDRRADTDEQRSYKAQLARKLVIMSTVYKYIYGCVVVTSSVSFLFCKERSLPFPAWFPTDWTTSLTSYIIAVSHQILAIVVQVLQNFVDDLFPPMIFLIIVGQCELLIQRLSSIGYDQSDQRANEWKLIECIRDHQKIFELHELTMEVISWPLLVQFVVISIDVGTALCALLFYAENMNDKVYFSSFIFAMTMQIFPICYYGTMVEYSFGRLHYAVYSSNWVDQSMSYRKSVLIFVERTRRLPKQMAGNFIPIALTTFLANCKAAYSFYQPKIHRLSDFAILAAVGDGGDTLQFTDYIAKHLKLYNISNGYHLSPRGAAHFTRKNLADYIRTNTRYQVSMLLAGYDSVEGPDLHFIDSYGAAMPINHAGHGLGSLFCGSIFQRYWTHELKQKQAYNILRMCVAEIQKRLVINLRNFDVFVVNRNGTSQLESINPASFDADMLCLSLSTSIQNYNTKSLK
;
A
#
# COMPACT_ATOMS: atom_id res chain seq x y z
N MET A 1 8.81 13.89 -40.92
CA MET A 1 8.02 13.17 -39.90
C MET A 1 9.00 12.24 -39.18
N SER A 2 9.40 12.54 -37.94
CA SER A 2 10.47 11.76 -37.27
C SER A 2 10.00 10.35 -36.89
N THR A 3 10.94 9.42 -36.89
CA THR A 3 10.86 7.97 -36.70
C THR A 3 10.50 7.50 -35.28
N ILE A 4 10.18 8.42 -34.37
CA ILE A 4 9.94 8.11 -32.94
C ILE A 4 8.45 8.01 -32.61
N PHE A 5 7.59 8.62 -33.44
CA PHE A 5 6.20 8.84 -33.09
C PHE A 5 5.25 7.98 -33.93
N ASN A 6 4.69 6.93 -33.33
CA ASN A 6 3.60 6.18 -33.95
C ASN A 6 2.26 6.56 -33.29
N LYS A 7 1.61 7.61 -33.81
CA LYS A 7 0.24 7.99 -33.42
C LYS A 7 -0.77 6.86 -33.67
N GLY A 8 -0.44 5.91 -34.54
CA GLY A 8 -1.19 4.67 -34.81
C GLY A 8 -0.70 3.45 -34.02
N SER A 9 0.07 3.65 -32.93
CA SER A 9 0.46 2.56 -32.05
C SER A 9 -0.77 1.90 -31.44
N VAL A 10 -0.94 0.60 -31.68
CA VAL A 10 -2.10 -0.19 -31.23
C VAL A 10 -2.23 -0.18 -29.70
N TYR A 11 -1.09 -0.11 -28.98
CA TYR A 11 -1.07 -0.21 -27.52
C TYR A 11 -0.67 1.10 -26.82
N PHE A 12 0.25 1.89 -27.39
CA PHE A 12 0.84 3.04 -26.70
C PHE A 12 0.25 4.40 -27.11
N GLY A 13 -0.75 4.43 -27.99
CA GLY A 13 -1.30 5.68 -28.55
C GLY A 13 -1.76 6.71 -27.50
N VAL A 14 -2.42 6.25 -26.43
CA VAL A 14 -2.85 7.13 -25.32
C VAL A 14 -1.65 7.69 -24.55
N ILE A 15 -0.65 6.85 -24.25
CA ILE A 15 0.55 7.23 -23.51
C ILE A 15 1.35 8.29 -24.29
N TRP A 16 1.58 8.05 -25.59
CA TRP A 16 2.28 9.01 -26.45
C TRP A 16 1.52 10.32 -26.62
N SER A 17 0.19 10.25 -26.75
CA SER A 17 -0.64 11.46 -26.83
C SER A 17 -0.52 12.30 -25.55
N SER A 18 -0.53 11.67 -24.37
CA SER A 18 -0.34 12.35 -23.09
C SER A 18 1.06 12.99 -22.97
N TYR A 19 2.14 12.25 -23.27
CA TYR A 19 3.50 12.82 -23.20
C TYR A 19 3.73 13.95 -24.21
N CYS A 20 3.07 13.92 -25.37
CA CYS A 20 3.10 15.03 -26.32
C CYS A 20 2.40 16.28 -25.74
N VAL A 21 1.24 16.12 -25.12
CA VAL A 21 0.50 17.25 -24.51
C VAL A 21 1.27 17.85 -23.33
N LEU A 22 1.93 17.00 -22.54
CA LEU A 22 2.76 17.41 -21.39
C LEU A 22 4.11 18.03 -21.80
N GLY A 23 4.43 18.04 -23.11
CA GLY A 23 5.74 18.48 -23.61
C GLY A 23 6.90 17.54 -23.26
N GLY A 24 6.63 16.35 -22.71
CA GLY A 24 7.66 15.37 -22.34
C GLY A 24 8.48 14.88 -23.55
N VAL A 25 7.83 14.72 -24.71
CA VAL A 25 8.52 14.40 -25.98
C VAL A 25 9.42 15.55 -26.42
N ASP A 26 8.90 16.79 -26.35
CA ASP A 26 9.62 18.00 -26.75
C ASP A 26 10.83 18.28 -25.84
N LEU A 27 10.74 17.96 -24.54
CA LEU A 27 11.86 18.04 -23.58
C LEU A 27 13.00 17.06 -23.90
N TYR A 28 12.66 15.90 -24.46
CA TYR A 28 13.63 14.86 -24.77
C TYR A 28 14.24 15.02 -26.18
N ASP A 29 13.43 15.27 -27.22
CA ASP A 29 13.88 15.42 -28.61
C ASP A 29 14.01 16.90 -29.00
N LYS A 30 15.21 17.46 -28.83
CA LYS A 30 15.55 18.87 -29.14
C LYS A 30 15.37 19.26 -30.62
N ARG A 31 14.96 18.34 -31.50
CA ARG A 31 14.76 18.57 -32.94
C ARG A 31 13.45 19.27 -33.30
N TYR A 32 12.50 19.42 -32.37
CA TYR A 32 11.16 19.98 -32.63
C TYR A 32 11.07 21.52 -32.67
N GLY A 33 12.19 22.20 -32.84
CA GLY A 33 12.27 23.66 -32.95
C GLY A 33 12.35 24.32 -31.58
N THR A 34 13.22 25.33 -31.48
CA THR A 34 13.58 26.03 -30.25
C THR A 34 12.35 26.52 -29.46
N SER A 35 11.31 26.99 -30.16
CA SER A 35 10.09 27.52 -29.53
C SER A 35 9.29 26.48 -28.75
N ARG A 36 9.05 25.29 -29.31
CA ARG A 36 8.28 24.22 -28.62
C ARG A 36 9.01 23.66 -27.41
N TYR A 37 10.32 23.50 -27.53
CA TYR A 37 11.17 23.10 -26.40
C TYR A 37 11.06 24.10 -25.24
N TRP A 38 11.23 25.40 -25.50
CA TRP A 38 11.13 26.41 -24.44
C TRP A 38 9.73 26.54 -23.87
N ALA A 39 8.67 26.33 -24.67
CA ALA A 39 7.30 26.27 -24.17
C ALA A 39 7.09 25.07 -23.22
N ALA A 40 7.63 23.89 -23.56
CA ALA A 40 7.57 22.71 -22.71
C ALA A 40 8.39 22.89 -21.41
N VAL A 41 9.57 23.51 -21.49
CA VAL A 41 10.37 23.87 -20.31
C VAL A 41 9.60 24.83 -19.42
N LEU A 42 9.01 25.89 -19.99
CA LEU A 42 8.22 26.86 -19.23
C LEU A 42 7.03 26.21 -18.51
N LEU A 43 6.25 25.38 -19.22
CA LEU A 43 5.12 24.65 -18.66
C LEU A 43 5.54 23.79 -17.47
N ASN A 44 6.60 23.00 -17.62
CA ASN A 44 7.07 22.08 -16.58
C ASN A 44 7.77 22.81 -15.43
N VAL A 45 8.44 23.93 -15.67
CA VAL A 45 8.98 24.76 -14.58
C VAL A 45 7.84 25.38 -13.76
N LEU A 46 6.83 25.94 -14.43
CA LEU A 46 5.70 26.60 -13.76
C LEU A 46 4.80 25.62 -13.01
N VAL A 47 4.57 24.43 -13.55
CA VAL A 47 3.66 23.45 -12.97
C VAL A 47 4.40 22.34 -12.24
N THR A 48 5.25 21.57 -12.93
CA THR A 48 5.90 20.37 -12.38
C THR A 48 6.87 20.69 -11.25
N LEU A 49 7.52 21.86 -11.27
CA LEU A 49 8.36 22.32 -10.14
C LEU A 49 7.66 23.37 -9.28
N GLY A 50 7.01 24.35 -9.91
CA GLY A 50 6.41 25.48 -9.22
C GLY A 50 5.24 25.09 -8.32
N PHE A 51 4.30 24.28 -8.81
CA PHE A 51 3.07 23.97 -8.06
C PHE A 51 3.33 23.17 -6.77
N PRO A 52 4.11 22.07 -6.76
CA PRO A 52 4.45 21.39 -5.51
C PRO A 52 5.18 22.29 -4.52
N LEU A 53 6.08 23.16 -4.98
CA LEU A 53 6.82 24.08 -4.12
C LEU A 53 5.89 25.10 -3.45
N MET A 54 4.92 25.63 -4.19
CA MET A 54 3.93 26.57 -3.67
C MET A 54 3.00 25.94 -2.63
N LEU A 55 2.65 24.66 -2.78
CA LEU A 55 1.88 23.89 -1.80
C LEU A 55 2.71 23.57 -0.55
N PHE A 56 3.98 23.19 -0.72
CA PHE A 56 4.89 22.94 0.40
C PHE A 56 5.12 24.18 1.27
N MET A 57 5.18 25.37 0.67
CA MET A 57 5.38 26.61 1.42
C MET A 57 4.20 26.96 2.35
N THR A 58 2.99 26.47 2.07
CA THR A 58 1.81 26.61 2.96
C THR A 58 1.57 25.40 3.85
N MET A 59 2.43 24.38 3.76
CA MET A 59 2.27 23.17 4.55
C MET A 59 2.39 23.51 6.04
N PHE A 60 1.46 23.01 6.85
CA PHE A 60 1.37 23.26 8.30
C PHE A 60 1.13 24.72 8.72
N SER A 61 0.66 25.57 7.80
CA SER A 61 0.38 26.98 8.09
C SER A 61 -1.05 27.27 8.56
N PHE A 62 -1.94 26.26 8.58
CA PHE A 62 -3.35 26.43 8.96
C PHE A 62 -3.57 26.19 10.46
N GLU A 63 -4.53 26.91 11.05
CA GLU A 63 -4.92 26.72 12.45
C GLU A 63 -5.63 25.38 12.67
N LEU A 64 -6.38 24.91 11.68
CA LEU A 64 -7.13 23.67 11.75
C LEU A 64 -6.25 22.46 11.34
N PRO A 65 -6.17 21.41 12.17
CA PRO A 65 -5.43 20.19 11.83
C PRO A 65 -5.92 19.49 10.56
N LEU A 66 -7.23 19.58 10.26
CA LEU A 66 -7.82 18.99 9.06
C LEU A 66 -7.25 19.61 7.78
N ASP A 67 -7.19 20.94 7.72
CA ASP A 67 -6.70 21.67 6.56
C ASP A 67 -5.21 21.39 6.31
N ASN A 68 -4.44 21.24 7.40
CA ASN A 68 -3.05 20.82 7.32
C ASN A 68 -2.89 19.40 6.77
N LEU A 69 -3.77 18.45 7.14
CA LEU A 69 -3.74 17.09 6.61
C LEU A 69 -4.15 17.04 5.12
N VAL A 70 -5.16 17.83 4.72
CA VAL A 70 -5.56 17.98 3.32
C VAL A 70 -4.38 18.53 2.50
N ASN A 71 -3.79 19.64 2.93
CA ASN A 71 -2.67 20.25 2.21
C ASN A 71 -1.44 19.33 2.17
N PHE A 72 -1.16 18.61 3.26
CA PHE A 72 -0.07 17.63 3.31
C PHE A 72 -0.25 16.53 2.24
N ASN A 73 -1.44 15.93 2.15
CA ASN A 73 -1.71 14.88 1.15
C ASN A 73 -1.56 15.40 -0.28
N ILE A 74 -2.13 16.59 -0.57
CA ILE A 74 -2.07 17.17 -1.92
C ILE A 74 -0.62 17.53 -2.29
N SER A 75 0.13 18.12 -1.36
CA SER A 75 1.55 18.47 -1.55
C SER A 75 2.39 17.23 -1.84
N LEU A 76 2.21 16.17 -1.04
CA LEU A 76 2.95 14.92 -1.19
C LEU A 76 2.59 14.21 -2.50
N THR A 77 1.30 14.09 -2.82
CA THR A 77 0.84 13.51 -4.09
C THR A 77 1.38 14.30 -5.28
N SER A 78 1.34 15.64 -5.26
CA SER A 78 1.82 16.49 -6.37
C SER A 78 3.34 16.42 -6.55
N ALA A 79 4.10 16.37 -5.45
CA ALA A 79 5.54 16.17 -5.49
C ALA A 79 5.89 14.81 -6.09
N SER A 80 5.17 13.75 -5.68
CA SER A 80 5.39 12.40 -6.18
C SER A 80 5.11 12.30 -7.69
N ALA A 81 4.03 12.92 -8.17
CA ALA A 81 3.66 12.98 -9.58
C ALA A 81 4.76 13.64 -10.41
N SER A 82 5.28 14.75 -9.90
CA SER A 82 6.34 15.51 -10.55
C SER A 82 7.65 14.72 -10.64
N VAL A 83 8.02 14.01 -9.57
CA VAL A 83 9.19 13.13 -9.54
C VAL A 83 9.03 11.96 -10.52
N LYS A 84 7.89 11.27 -10.51
CA LYS A 84 7.59 10.16 -11.43
C LYS A 84 7.68 10.62 -12.88
N PHE A 85 7.05 11.75 -13.22
CA PHE A 85 7.03 12.29 -14.57
C PHE A 85 8.44 12.58 -15.08
N VAL A 86 9.28 13.23 -14.25
CA VAL A 86 10.68 13.51 -14.61
C VAL A 86 11.45 12.21 -14.86
N ILE A 87 11.27 11.18 -14.02
CA ILE A 87 11.92 9.88 -14.20
C ILE A 87 11.49 9.25 -15.53
N PHE A 88 10.19 9.25 -15.86
CA PHE A 88 9.68 8.70 -17.11
C PHE A 88 10.19 9.46 -18.35
N VAL A 89 10.21 10.80 -18.30
CA VAL A 89 10.74 11.63 -19.40
C VAL A 89 12.23 11.36 -19.64
N ILE A 90 13.03 11.18 -18.59
CA ILE A 90 14.45 10.79 -18.73
C ILE A 90 14.59 9.40 -19.38
N ARG A 91 13.62 8.50 -19.13
CA ARG A 91 13.62 7.12 -19.64
C ARG A 91 12.82 6.93 -20.93
N LEU A 92 12.37 8.00 -21.58
CA LEU A 92 11.49 7.93 -22.75
C LEU A 92 12.07 7.10 -23.91
N LYS A 93 13.40 7.13 -24.12
CA LYS A 93 14.09 6.28 -25.12
C LYS A 93 13.85 4.79 -24.91
N LYS A 94 13.82 4.35 -23.65
CA LYS A 94 13.60 2.95 -23.29
C LYS A 94 12.16 2.55 -23.55
N ILE A 95 11.20 3.47 -23.37
CA ILE A 95 9.79 3.25 -23.74
C ILE A 95 9.65 3.03 -25.25
N VAL A 96 10.38 3.79 -26.08
CA VAL A 96 10.43 3.56 -27.53
C VAL A 96 11.00 2.17 -27.86
N GLU A 97 12.09 1.77 -27.18
CA GLU A 97 12.68 0.44 -27.36
C GLU A 97 11.72 -0.68 -26.93
N ILE A 98 11.00 -0.51 -25.83
CA ILE A 98 9.94 -1.41 -25.36
C ILE A 98 8.88 -1.59 -26.47
N GLU A 99 8.38 -0.50 -27.04
CA GLU A 99 7.38 -0.55 -28.11
C GLU A 99 7.92 -1.29 -29.35
N GLN A 100 9.16 -1.04 -29.74
CA GLN A 100 9.81 -1.74 -30.86
C GLN A 100 9.93 -3.24 -30.62
N ARG A 101 10.32 -3.66 -29.40
CA ARG A 101 10.42 -5.07 -29.02
C ARG A 101 9.04 -5.75 -29.00
N VAL A 102 8.01 -5.07 -28.50
CA VAL A 102 6.62 -5.56 -28.56
C VAL A 102 6.17 -5.73 -30.01
N ALA A 103 6.41 -4.74 -30.88
CA ALA A 103 6.04 -4.83 -32.29
C ALA A 103 6.75 -5.99 -33.02
N GLN A 104 8.01 -6.29 -32.65
CA GLN A 104 8.74 -7.44 -33.19
C GLN A 104 8.13 -8.78 -32.76
N LEU A 105 7.78 -8.92 -31.46
CA LEU A 105 7.08 -10.10 -30.95
C LEU A 105 5.69 -10.24 -31.58
N ASP A 106 5.04 -9.12 -31.86
CA ASP A 106 3.71 -9.12 -32.45
C ASP A 106 3.69 -9.67 -33.87
N ARG A 107 4.74 -9.45 -34.67
CA ARG A 107 4.83 -10.02 -36.02
C ARG A 107 4.84 -11.54 -36.06
N ARG A 108 5.10 -12.21 -34.93
CA ARG A 108 5.09 -13.68 -34.81
C ARG A 108 3.69 -14.29 -34.68
N ALA A 109 2.64 -13.47 -34.55
CA ALA A 109 1.28 -13.98 -34.43
C ALA A 109 0.64 -14.13 -35.81
N ASP A 110 0.45 -15.37 -36.25
CA ASP A 110 0.03 -15.65 -37.63
C ASP A 110 -1.36 -16.28 -37.71
N THR A 111 -1.72 -17.13 -36.75
CA THR A 111 -3.01 -17.83 -36.70
C THR A 111 -4.17 -16.90 -36.35
N ASP A 112 -5.37 -17.17 -36.88
CA ASP A 112 -6.58 -16.38 -36.60
C ASP A 112 -6.94 -16.34 -35.11
N GLU A 113 -6.68 -17.42 -34.37
CA GLU A 113 -6.85 -17.46 -32.91
C GLU A 113 -5.91 -16.47 -32.20
N GLN A 114 -4.65 -16.39 -32.63
CA GLN A 114 -3.66 -15.46 -32.06
C GLN A 114 -4.00 -14.01 -32.40
N ARG A 115 -4.46 -13.74 -33.63
CA ARG A 115 -4.95 -12.42 -34.04
C ARG A 115 -6.18 -12.01 -33.24
N SER A 116 -7.11 -12.93 -33.00
CA SER A 116 -8.29 -12.72 -32.17
C SER A 116 -7.92 -12.42 -30.72
N TYR A 117 -6.97 -13.18 -30.15
CA TYR A 117 -6.46 -12.94 -28.79
C TYR A 117 -5.83 -11.54 -28.66
N LYS A 118 -5.08 -11.08 -29.66
CA LYS A 118 -4.52 -9.73 -29.69
C LYS A 118 -5.56 -8.63 -29.74
N ALA A 119 -6.63 -8.83 -30.51
CA ALA A 119 -7.75 -7.89 -30.51
C ALA A 119 -8.40 -7.82 -29.11
N GLN A 120 -8.52 -8.95 -28.41
CA GLN A 120 -9.00 -8.97 -27.03
C GLN A 120 -8.02 -8.27 -26.07
N LEU A 121 -6.71 -8.46 -26.24
CA LEU A 121 -5.67 -7.76 -25.45
C LEU A 121 -5.76 -6.24 -25.65
N ALA A 122 -5.88 -5.78 -26.89
CA ALA A 122 -6.07 -4.37 -27.21
C ALA A 122 -7.35 -3.82 -26.55
N ARG A 123 -8.45 -4.57 -26.57
CA ARG A 123 -9.70 -4.20 -25.89
C ARG A 123 -9.51 -4.09 -24.37
N LYS A 124 -8.80 -5.02 -23.73
CA LYS A 124 -8.47 -4.96 -22.29
C LYS A 124 -7.65 -3.70 -21.95
N LEU A 125 -6.68 -3.36 -22.78
CA LEU A 125 -5.87 -2.14 -22.62
C LEU A 125 -6.72 -0.86 -22.73
N VAL A 126 -7.67 -0.81 -23.67
CA VAL A 126 -8.60 0.33 -23.82
C VAL A 126 -9.54 0.43 -22.61
N ILE A 127 -10.08 -0.69 -22.13
CA ILE A 127 -10.93 -0.74 -20.93
C ILE A 127 -10.15 -0.21 -19.73
N MET A 128 -8.92 -0.68 -19.53
CA MET A 128 -8.07 -0.21 -18.43
C MET A 128 -7.79 1.30 -18.52
N SER A 129 -7.40 1.81 -19.69
CA SER A 129 -7.22 3.26 -19.88
C SER A 129 -8.49 4.05 -19.58
N THR A 130 -9.66 3.51 -19.95
CA THR A 130 -10.97 4.12 -19.70
C THR A 130 -11.30 4.14 -18.21
N VAL A 131 -11.06 3.06 -17.49
CA VAL A 131 -11.24 2.97 -16.03
C VAL A 131 -10.37 4.01 -15.33
N TYR A 132 -9.09 4.12 -15.69
CA TYR A 132 -8.20 5.14 -15.12
C TYR A 132 -8.72 6.57 -15.36
N LYS A 133 -9.22 6.88 -16.57
CA LYS A 133 -9.82 8.20 -16.85
C LYS A 133 -11.01 8.49 -15.95
N TYR A 134 -11.88 7.51 -15.70
CA TYR A 134 -13.03 7.69 -14.81
C TYR A 134 -12.61 7.89 -13.35
N ILE A 135 -11.63 7.14 -12.85
CA ILE A 135 -11.09 7.30 -11.49
C ILE A 135 -10.54 8.73 -11.32
N TYR A 136 -9.63 9.15 -12.20
CA TYR A 136 -9.04 10.48 -12.15
C TYR A 136 -10.06 11.60 -12.34
N GLY A 137 -11.02 11.43 -13.25
CA GLY A 137 -12.12 12.38 -13.46
C GLY A 137 -13.00 12.53 -12.21
N CYS A 138 -13.32 11.42 -11.54
CA CYS A 138 -14.09 11.42 -10.29
C CYS A 138 -13.35 12.19 -9.18
N VAL A 139 -12.06 11.94 -9.00
CA VAL A 139 -11.23 12.65 -8.00
C VAL A 139 -11.26 14.16 -8.25
N VAL A 140 -11.04 14.60 -9.49
CA VAL A 140 -11.06 16.02 -9.87
C VAL A 140 -12.42 16.65 -9.59
N VAL A 141 -13.51 15.96 -9.91
CA VAL A 141 -14.87 16.45 -9.61
C VAL A 141 -15.03 16.60 -8.10
N THR A 142 -14.74 15.55 -7.32
CA THR A 142 -14.90 15.59 -5.87
C THR A 142 -14.04 16.65 -5.18
N SER A 143 -12.82 16.90 -5.66
CA SER A 143 -11.96 17.96 -5.10
C SER A 143 -12.42 19.38 -5.49
N SER A 144 -13.12 19.52 -6.62
CA SER A 144 -13.56 20.83 -7.12
C SER A 144 -14.90 21.30 -6.55
N VAL A 145 -15.71 20.40 -5.99
CA VAL A 145 -17.03 20.73 -5.42
C VAL A 145 -16.92 21.82 -4.37
N SER A 146 -16.02 21.68 -3.39
CA SER A 146 -15.88 22.66 -2.30
C SER A 146 -15.49 24.06 -2.81
N PHE A 147 -14.67 24.12 -3.86
CA PHE A 147 -14.28 25.38 -4.50
C PHE A 147 -15.45 26.02 -5.28
N LEU A 148 -16.20 25.24 -6.06
CA LEU A 148 -17.30 25.75 -6.89
C LEU A 148 -18.48 26.33 -6.09
N PHE A 149 -18.70 25.82 -4.87
CA PHE A 149 -19.80 26.27 -4.00
C PHE A 149 -19.37 27.28 -2.94
N CYS A 150 -18.10 27.71 -2.93
CA CYS A 150 -17.61 28.71 -2.01
C CYS A 150 -18.14 30.10 -2.39
N LYS A 151 -18.78 30.81 -1.45
CA LYS A 151 -19.35 32.15 -1.70
C LYS A 151 -18.30 33.26 -1.66
N GLU A 152 -17.18 33.02 -1.00
CA GLU A 152 -16.07 33.95 -0.86
C GLU A 152 -14.93 33.59 -1.82
N ARG A 153 -14.07 34.58 -2.13
CA ARG A 153 -12.89 34.36 -2.97
C ARG A 153 -11.97 33.34 -2.28
N SER A 154 -11.80 32.19 -2.92
CA SER A 154 -10.97 31.09 -2.43
C SER A 154 -10.11 30.56 -3.58
N LEU A 155 -9.11 29.75 -3.25
CA LEU A 155 -8.31 29.02 -4.22
C LEU A 155 -8.74 27.55 -4.23
N PRO A 156 -8.67 26.86 -5.38
CA PRO A 156 -8.92 25.42 -5.45
C PRO A 156 -8.12 24.61 -4.43
N PHE A 157 -6.84 24.96 -4.26
CA PHE A 157 -5.96 24.40 -3.25
C PHE A 157 -5.23 25.50 -2.49
N PRO A 158 -5.09 25.41 -1.15
CA PRO A 158 -4.36 26.41 -0.39
C PRO A 158 -2.86 26.40 -0.73
N ALA A 159 -2.37 27.44 -1.41
CA ALA A 159 -0.99 27.54 -1.88
C ALA A 159 -0.42 28.95 -1.66
N TRP A 160 0.90 29.05 -1.49
CA TRP A 160 1.58 30.33 -1.33
C TRP A 160 1.81 30.97 -2.71
N PHE A 161 1.51 32.27 -2.82
CA PHE A 161 1.81 33.07 -4.00
C PHE A 161 2.67 34.27 -3.60
N PRO A 162 3.60 34.72 -4.46
CA PRO A 162 4.42 35.91 -4.20
C PRO A 162 3.62 37.22 -4.12
N THR A 163 2.41 37.25 -4.68
CA THR A 163 1.53 38.43 -4.71
C THR A 163 0.28 38.18 -3.87
N ASP A 164 -0.19 39.24 -3.18
CA ASP A 164 -1.43 39.19 -2.41
C ASP A 164 -2.64 39.05 -3.35
N TRP A 165 -3.13 37.82 -3.48
CA TRP A 165 -4.31 37.48 -4.28
C TRP A 165 -5.63 37.85 -3.59
N THR A 166 -5.61 38.11 -2.28
CA THR A 166 -6.80 38.47 -1.48
C THR A 166 -7.29 39.88 -1.77
N THR A 167 -6.36 40.82 -2.02
CA THR A 167 -6.65 42.25 -2.21
C THR A 167 -6.86 42.63 -3.68
N SER A 168 -6.09 42.05 -4.60
CA SER A 168 -6.11 42.40 -6.03
C SER A 168 -6.85 41.37 -6.88
N LEU A 169 -7.83 41.83 -7.68
CA LEU A 169 -8.59 40.97 -8.61
C LEU A 169 -7.69 40.38 -9.71
N THR A 170 -6.69 41.14 -10.18
CA THR A 170 -5.75 40.65 -11.21
C THR A 170 -4.87 39.55 -10.65
N SER A 171 -4.33 39.72 -9.44
CA SER A 171 -3.54 38.68 -8.75
C SER A 171 -4.37 37.43 -8.48
N TYR A 172 -5.65 37.60 -8.10
CA TYR A 172 -6.59 36.49 -7.94
C TYR A 172 -6.82 35.70 -9.24
N ILE A 173 -7.09 36.37 -10.37
CA ILE A 173 -7.29 35.70 -11.66
C ILE A 173 -6.03 34.94 -12.09
N ILE A 174 -4.84 35.50 -11.88
CA ILE A 174 -3.57 34.85 -12.18
C ILE A 174 -3.41 33.59 -11.32
N ALA A 175 -3.65 33.69 -10.01
CA ALA A 175 -3.53 32.57 -9.08
C ALA A 175 -4.49 31.42 -9.41
N VAL A 176 -5.77 31.72 -9.64
CA VAL A 176 -6.78 30.73 -10.01
C VAL A 176 -6.45 30.09 -11.37
N SER A 177 -6.02 30.89 -12.34
CA SER A 177 -5.65 30.39 -13.68
C SER A 177 -4.43 29.48 -13.63
N HIS A 178 -3.42 29.83 -12.82
CA HIS A 178 -2.26 28.98 -12.56
C HIS A 178 -2.67 27.65 -11.91
N GLN A 179 -3.53 27.68 -10.88
CA GLN A 179 -3.98 26.45 -10.22
C GLN A 179 -4.80 25.55 -11.14
N ILE A 180 -5.74 26.11 -11.93
CA ILE A 180 -6.51 25.31 -12.90
C ILE A 180 -5.58 24.64 -13.90
N LEU A 181 -4.61 25.37 -14.45
CA LEU A 181 -3.60 24.81 -15.34
C LEU A 181 -2.78 23.72 -14.64
N ALA A 182 -2.34 23.97 -13.41
CA ALA A 182 -1.54 23.03 -12.63
C ALA A 182 -2.30 21.73 -12.37
N ILE A 183 -3.59 21.80 -11.99
CA ILE A 183 -4.45 20.64 -11.76
C ILE A 183 -4.56 19.81 -13.04
N VAL A 184 -4.88 20.43 -14.18
CA VAL A 184 -5.04 19.71 -15.46
C VAL A 184 -3.75 18.98 -15.85
N VAL A 185 -2.61 19.65 -15.74
CA VAL A 185 -1.30 19.09 -16.09
C VAL A 185 -0.87 17.99 -15.12
N GLN A 186 -1.00 18.20 -13.80
CA GLN A 186 -0.64 17.21 -12.77
C GLN A 186 -1.53 15.96 -12.83
N VAL A 187 -2.82 16.12 -13.10
CA VAL A 187 -3.74 14.99 -13.30
C VAL A 187 -3.34 14.19 -14.54
N LEU A 188 -2.96 14.87 -15.63
CA LEU A 188 -2.50 14.18 -16.84
C LEU A 188 -1.15 13.47 -16.64
N GLN A 189 -0.23 14.06 -15.87
CA GLN A 189 1.05 13.44 -15.45
C GLN A 189 0.78 12.16 -14.65
N ASN A 190 0.00 12.26 -13.57
CA ASN A 190 -0.37 11.09 -12.77
C ASN A 190 -1.07 10.00 -13.61
N PHE A 191 -2.03 10.40 -14.46
CA PHE A 191 -2.73 9.46 -15.32
C PHE A 191 -1.78 8.68 -16.23
N VAL A 192 -0.84 9.33 -16.92
CA VAL A 192 0.07 8.63 -17.84
C VAL A 192 1.10 7.78 -17.10
N ASP A 193 1.64 8.30 -16.00
CA ASP A 193 2.68 7.64 -15.21
C ASP A 193 2.17 6.37 -14.55
N ASP A 194 0.92 6.36 -14.08
CA ASP A 194 0.34 5.20 -13.41
C ASP A 194 -0.32 4.21 -14.38
N LEU A 195 -0.74 4.67 -15.56
CA LEU A 195 -1.30 3.81 -16.59
C LEU A 195 -0.23 2.96 -17.29
N PHE A 196 0.97 3.52 -17.50
CA PHE A 196 2.02 2.83 -18.25
C PHE A 196 2.44 1.47 -17.64
N PRO A 197 2.79 1.37 -16.34
CA PRO A 197 3.24 0.11 -15.73
C PRO A 197 2.25 -1.08 -15.86
N PRO A 198 0.95 -0.96 -15.52
CA PRO A 198 0.01 -2.07 -15.70
C PRO A 198 -0.24 -2.39 -17.17
N MET A 199 -0.18 -1.40 -18.09
CA MET A 199 -0.29 -1.67 -19.53
C MET A 199 0.83 -2.57 -20.03
N ILE A 200 2.07 -2.25 -19.72
CA ILE A 200 3.21 -3.04 -20.21
C ILE A 200 3.24 -4.44 -19.57
N PHE A 201 2.87 -4.59 -18.30
CA PHE A 201 2.73 -5.92 -17.69
C PHE A 201 1.63 -6.75 -18.34
N LEU A 202 0.46 -6.16 -18.64
CA LEU A 202 -0.60 -6.85 -19.38
C LEU A 202 -0.12 -7.27 -20.80
N ILE A 203 0.68 -6.44 -21.47
CA ILE A 203 1.28 -6.81 -22.76
C ILE A 203 2.25 -7.99 -22.60
N ILE A 204 3.14 -7.97 -21.60
CA ILE A 204 4.08 -9.07 -21.33
C ILE A 204 3.32 -10.37 -21.04
N VAL A 205 2.27 -10.32 -20.23
CA VAL A 205 1.36 -11.45 -19.99
C VAL A 205 0.79 -11.95 -21.32
N GLY A 206 0.26 -11.06 -22.16
CA GLY A 206 -0.26 -11.43 -23.47
C GLY A 206 0.76 -12.10 -24.38
N GLN A 207 2.01 -11.61 -24.40
CA GLN A 207 3.09 -12.24 -25.18
C GLN A 207 3.46 -13.62 -24.62
N CYS A 208 3.43 -13.81 -23.29
CA CYS A 208 3.61 -15.12 -22.67
C CYS A 208 2.50 -16.09 -23.06
N GLU A 209 1.23 -15.66 -23.05
CA GLU A 209 0.10 -16.51 -23.44
C GLU A 209 0.17 -16.91 -24.92
N LEU A 210 0.55 -15.99 -25.81
CA LEU A 210 0.79 -16.32 -27.23
C LEU A 210 1.93 -17.32 -27.40
N LEU A 211 3.00 -17.20 -26.60
CA LEU A 211 4.10 -18.17 -26.59
C LEU A 211 3.65 -19.54 -26.05
N ILE A 212 2.83 -19.56 -24.98
CA ILE A 212 2.25 -20.79 -24.41
C ILE A 212 1.46 -21.54 -25.48
N GLN A 213 0.59 -20.86 -26.22
CA GLN A 213 -0.20 -21.47 -27.30
C GLN A 213 0.71 -22.10 -28.36
N ARG A 214 1.75 -21.39 -28.81
CA ARG A 214 2.72 -21.90 -29.80
C ARG A 214 3.51 -23.09 -29.28
N LEU A 215 3.95 -23.07 -28.03
CA LEU A 215 4.70 -24.17 -27.43
C LEU A 215 3.83 -25.42 -27.28
N SER A 216 2.59 -25.26 -26.81
CA SER A 216 1.68 -26.39 -26.59
C SER A 216 1.26 -27.09 -27.88
N SER A 217 1.27 -26.40 -29.03
CA SER A 217 0.84 -26.99 -30.30
C SER A 217 1.95 -27.76 -31.04
N ILE A 218 3.21 -27.68 -30.59
CA ILE A 218 4.34 -28.31 -31.30
C ILE A 218 4.20 -29.84 -31.30
N GLY A 219 4.34 -30.44 -32.49
CA GLY A 219 4.42 -31.88 -32.69
C GLY A 219 3.09 -32.61 -32.77
N TYR A 220 1.97 -31.89 -32.74
CA TYR A 220 0.63 -32.44 -33.02
C TYR A 220 0.23 -32.32 -34.48
N ASP A 221 0.86 -31.41 -35.21
CA ASP A 221 0.77 -31.38 -36.66
C ASP A 221 1.65 -32.50 -37.26
N GLN A 222 1.25 -33.07 -38.41
CA GLN A 222 2.03 -34.09 -39.15
C GLN A 222 3.33 -33.51 -39.77
N SER A 223 3.90 -32.48 -39.14
CA SER A 223 5.14 -31.82 -39.51
C SER A 223 6.34 -32.72 -39.25
N ASP A 224 7.36 -32.61 -40.11
CA ASP A 224 8.64 -33.28 -39.91
C ASP A 224 9.29 -32.91 -38.58
N GLN A 225 9.98 -33.87 -37.96
CA GLN A 225 10.71 -33.66 -36.69
C GLN A 225 11.70 -32.48 -36.75
N ARG A 226 12.34 -32.26 -37.91
CA ARG A 226 13.26 -31.13 -38.12
C ARG A 226 12.54 -29.78 -38.10
N ALA A 227 11.31 -29.72 -38.64
CA ALA A 227 10.49 -28.52 -38.59
C ALA A 227 10.03 -28.22 -37.15
N ASN A 228 9.69 -29.24 -36.38
CA ASN A 228 9.34 -29.11 -34.96
C ASN A 228 10.52 -28.61 -34.11
N GLU A 229 11.72 -29.10 -34.38
CA GLU A 229 12.95 -28.60 -33.76
C GLU A 229 13.20 -27.12 -34.08
N TRP A 230 13.00 -26.71 -35.33
CA TRP A 230 13.08 -25.29 -35.70
C TRP A 230 12.04 -24.43 -34.96
N LYS A 231 10.78 -24.87 -34.91
CA LYS A 231 9.69 -24.19 -34.18
C LYS A 231 10.03 -24.02 -32.69
N LEU A 232 10.59 -25.04 -32.06
CA LEU A 232 11.04 -24.97 -30.66
C LEU A 232 12.14 -23.93 -30.47
N ILE A 233 13.16 -23.93 -31.33
CA ILE A 233 14.27 -22.96 -31.26
C ILE A 233 13.75 -21.53 -31.39
N GLU A 234 12.79 -21.29 -32.29
CA GLU A 234 12.17 -19.98 -32.41
C GLU A 234 11.36 -19.60 -31.17
N CYS A 235 10.61 -20.54 -30.57
CA CYS A 235 9.90 -20.31 -29.31
C CYS A 235 10.86 -19.99 -28.15
N ILE A 236 12.02 -20.64 -28.08
CA ILE A 236 13.07 -20.33 -27.10
C ILE A 236 13.60 -18.91 -27.33
N ARG A 237 13.82 -18.52 -28.59
CA ARG A 237 14.25 -17.16 -28.94
C ARG A 237 13.18 -16.11 -28.60
N ASP A 238 11.90 -16.43 -28.79
CA ASP A 238 10.79 -15.57 -28.40
C ASP A 238 10.72 -15.43 -26.86
N HIS A 239 10.93 -16.52 -26.11
CA HIS A 239 11.04 -16.47 -24.65
C HIS A 239 12.16 -15.53 -24.18
N GLN A 240 13.35 -15.63 -24.78
CA GLN A 240 14.48 -14.75 -24.47
C GLN A 240 14.12 -13.28 -24.70
N LYS A 241 13.48 -12.96 -25.84
CA LYS A 241 13.02 -11.60 -26.14
C LYS A 241 11.97 -11.10 -25.16
N ILE A 242 11.04 -11.96 -24.70
CA ILE A 242 10.04 -11.59 -23.69
C ILE A 242 10.72 -11.34 -22.34
N PHE A 243 11.72 -12.14 -21.98
CA PHE A 243 12.50 -11.93 -20.76
C PHE A 243 13.29 -10.61 -20.81
N GLU A 244 13.97 -10.31 -21.92
CA GLU A 244 14.64 -9.02 -22.13
C GLU A 244 13.67 -7.84 -22.12
N LEU A 245 12.47 -8.00 -22.68
CA LEU A 245 11.40 -7.01 -22.62
C LEU A 245 10.96 -6.75 -21.17
N HIS A 246 10.84 -7.81 -20.36
CA HIS A 246 10.54 -7.69 -18.93
C HIS A 246 11.67 -6.95 -18.18
N GLU A 247 12.94 -7.30 -18.40
CA GLU A 247 14.07 -6.62 -17.76
C GLU A 247 14.11 -5.13 -18.11
N LEU A 248 13.96 -4.80 -19.40
CA LEU A 248 13.90 -3.41 -19.87
C LEU A 248 12.72 -2.66 -19.25
N THR A 249 11.57 -3.32 -19.12
CA THR A 249 10.38 -2.77 -18.47
C THR A 249 10.67 -2.45 -17.01
N MET A 250 11.24 -3.39 -16.26
CA MET A 250 11.62 -3.20 -14.86
C MET A 250 12.60 -2.04 -14.68
N GLU A 251 13.53 -1.85 -15.61
CA GLU A 251 14.48 -0.75 -15.58
C GLU A 251 13.83 0.64 -15.75
N VAL A 252 12.64 0.70 -16.34
CA VAL A 252 11.86 1.94 -16.51
C VAL A 252 10.95 2.17 -15.31
N ILE A 253 10.24 1.14 -14.84
CA ILE A 253 9.15 1.31 -13.86
C ILE A 253 9.59 1.13 -12.40
N SER A 254 10.74 0.51 -12.11
CA SER A 254 11.11 0.10 -10.74
C SER A 254 11.19 1.28 -9.75
N TRP A 255 11.83 2.39 -10.12
CA TRP A 255 11.95 3.58 -9.25
C TRP A 255 10.65 4.38 -9.14
N PRO A 256 9.92 4.69 -10.23
CA PRO A 256 8.61 5.35 -10.14
C PRO A 256 7.62 4.57 -9.26
N LEU A 257 7.61 3.24 -9.36
CA LEU A 257 6.74 2.41 -8.52
C LEU A 257 7.17 2.40 -7.05
N LEU A 258 8.45 2.53 -6.74
CA LEU A 258 8.90 2.67 -5.35
C LEU A 258 8.32 3.96 -4.73
N VAL A 259 8.46 5.09 -5.45
CA VAL A 259 7.89 6.37 -5.04
C VAL A 259 6.37 6.24 -4.85
N GLN A 260 5.69 5.60 -5.80
CA GLN A 260 4.25 5.35 -5.76
C GLN A 260 3.81 4.58 -4.51
N PHE A 261 4.46 3.45 -4.20
CA PHE A 261 4.08 2.63 -3.05
C PHE A 261 4.27 3.38 -1.74
N VAL A 262 5.41 4.06 -1.55
CA VAL A 262 5.70 4.80 -0.32
C VAL A 262 4.71 5.93 -0.11
N VAL A 263 4.45 6.72 -1.17
CA VAL A 263 3.56 7.87 -1.09
C VAL A 263 2.12 7.44 -0.81
N ILE A 264 1.61 6.41 -1.50
CA ILE A 264 0.25 5.92 -1.23
C ILE A 264 0.10 5.38 0.19
N SER A 265 1.09 4.65 0.71
CA SER A 265 1.02 4.18 2.11
C SER A 265 0.91 5.35 3.09
N ILE A 266 1.62 6.45 2.84
CA ILE A 266 1.54 7.67 3.66
C ILE A 266 0.18 8.34 3.47
N ASP A 267 -0.19 8.66 2.23
CA ASP A 267 -1.42 9.39 1.87
C ASP A 267 -2.69 8.68 2.34
N VAL A 268 -2.76 7.35 2.22
CA VAL A 268 -3.90 6.57 2.72
C VAL A 268 -3.95 6.60 4.25
N GLY A 269 -2.79 6.50 4.92
CA GLY A 269 -2.72 6.56 6.38
C GLY A 269 -3.18 7.91 6.94
N THR A 270 -2.69 9.01 6.36
CA THR A 270 -3.06 10.38 6.74
C THR A 270 -4.48 10.72 6.34
N ALA A 271 -4.95 10.31 5.15
CA ALA A 271 -6.34 10.49 4.72
C ALA A 271 -7.32 9.73 5.63
N LEU A 272 -6.98 8.50 6.05
CA LEU A 272 -7.80 7.75 6.99
C LEU A 272 -7.83 8.42 8.37
N CYS A 273 -6.68 8.93 8.84
CA CYS A 273 -6.62 9.71 10.07
C CYS A 273 -7.52 10.96 9.99
N ALA A 274 -7.47 11.69 8.88
CA ALA A 274 -8.34 12.85 8.63
C ALA A 274 -9.83 12.45 8.64
N LEU A 275 -10.19 11.38 7.93
CA LEU A 275 -11.56 10.86 7.87
C LEU A 275 -12.12 10.45 9.24
N LEU A 276 -11.31 9.81 10.09
CA LEU A 276 -11.77 9.24 11.35
C LEU A 276 -11.80 10.27 12.49
N PHE A 277 -10.79 11.14 12.57
CA PHE A 277 -10.62 12.01 13.75
C PHE A 277 -11.04 13.46 13.53
N TYR A 278 -11.14 13.91 12.28
CA TYR A 278 -11.29 15.34 11.98
C TYR A 278 -12.45 15.65 11.00
N ALA A 279 -12.88 14.69 10.16
CA ALA A 279 -13.97 14.91 9.23
C ALA A 279 -15.34 14.88 9.95
N GLU A 280 -15.92 16.06 10.16
CA GLU A 280 -17.25 16.20 10.76
C GLU A 280 -18.35 16.27 9.69
N ASN A 281 -18.12 17.06 8.64
CA ASN A 281 -19.09 17.32 7.57
C ASN A 281 -19.23 16.15 6.60
N MET A 282 -20.39 16.07 5.94
CA MET A 282 -20.62 15.06 4.88
C MET A 282 -19.69 15.24 3.69
N ASN A 283 -19.38 16.49 3.31
CA ASN A 283 -18.48 16.76 2.18
C ASN A 283 -17.06 16.24 2.43
N ASP A 284 -16.52 16.50 3.62
CA ASP A 284 -15.18 16.05 4.00
C ASP A 284 -15.10 14.52 4.01
N LYS A 285 -16.14 13.86 4.56
CA LYS A 285 -16.24 12.40 4.55
C LYS A 285 -16.31 11.82 3.15
N VAL A 286 -17.08 12.43 2.25
CA VAL A 286 -17.17 12.01 0.84
C VAL A 286 -15.83 12.19 0.14
N TYR A 287 -15.14 13.32 0.35
CA TYR A 287 -13.83 13.61 -0.23
C TYR A 287 -12.76 12.59 0.22
N PHE A 288 -12.59 12.36 1.52
CA PHE A 288 -11.58 11.40 1.98
C PHE A 288 -11.91 9.96 1.61
N SER A 289 -13.20 9.60 1.61
CA SER A 289 -13.63 8.27 1.16
C SER A 289 -13.36 8.04 -0.32
N SER A 290 -13.67 9.03 -1.18
CA SER A 290 -13.38 8.95 -2.62
C SER A 290 -11.87 8.93 -2.88
N PHE A 291 -11.10 9.71 -2.13
CA PHE A 291 -9.63 9.77 -2.24
C PHE A 291 -8.99 8.43 -1.86
N ILE A 292 -9.33 7.83 -0.71
CA ILE A 292 -8.81 6.52 -0.29
C ILE A 292 -9.17 5.43 -1.32
N PHE A 293 -10.41 5.45 -1.82
CA PHE A 293 -10.84 4.51 -2.85
C PHE A 293 -10.04 4.67 -4.15
N ALA A 294 -9.84 5.90 -4.62
CA ALA A 294 -9.07 6.19 -5.82
C ALA A 294 -7.61 5.72 -5.70
N MET A 295 -6.93 6.05 -4.59
CA MET A 295 -5.55 5.63 -4.32
C MET A 295 -5.42 4.10 -4.28
N THR A 296 -6.42 3.41 -3.71
CA THR A 296 -6.47 1.94 -3.67
C THR A 296 -6.62 1.35 -5.09
N MET A 297 -7.54 1.90 -5.89
CA MET A 297 -7.79 1.44 -7.26
C MET A 297 -6.64 1.75 -8.23
N GLN A 298 -5.79 2.72 -7.92
CA GLN A 298 -4.57 3.04 -8.69
C GLN A 298 -3.49 1.97 -8.54
N ILE A 299 -3.31 1.39 -7.34
CA ILE A 299 -2.31 0.33 -7.11
C ILE A 299 -2.81 -1.05 -7.57
N PHE A 300 -4.10 -1.33 -7.46
CA PHE A 300 -4.62 -2.68 -7.70
C PHE A 300 -4.20 -3.27 -9.06
N PRO A 301 -4.37 -2.57 -10.21
CA PRO A 301 -4.03 -3.14 -11.52
C PRO A 301 -2.55 -3.50 -11.68
N ILE A 302 -1.64 -2.67 -11.16
CA ILE A 302 -0.20 -2.95 -11.27
C ILE A 302 0.21 -4.16 -10.44
N CYS A 303 -0.31 -4.30 -9.21
CA CYS A 303 -0.06 -5.47 -8.35
C CYS A 303 -0.70 -6.75 -8.90
N TYR A 304 -1.91 -6.64 -9.47
CA TYR A 304 -2.58 -7.74 -10.14
C TYR A 304 -1.77 -8.23 -11.34
N TYR A 305 -1.45 -7.34 -12.28
CA TYR A 305 -0.70 -7.72 -13.47
C TYR A 305 0.75 -8.10 -13.16
N GLY A 306 1.38 -7.56 -12.11
CA GLY A 306 2.68 -8.03 -11.63
C GLY A 306 2.65 -9.51 -11.24
N THR A 307 1.63 -9.90 -10.45
CA THR A 307 1.40 -11.31 -10.08
C THR A 307 1.08 -12.17 -11.31
N MET A 308 0.31 -11.63 -12.27
CA MET A 308 0.00 -12.35 -13.50
C MET A 308 1.21 -12.56 -14.40
N VAL A 309 2.19 -11.64 -14.43
CA VAL A 309 3.46 -11.85 -15.16
C VAL A 309 4.18 -13.06 -14.59
N GLU A 310 4.41 -13.10 -13.27
CA GLU A 310 5.04 -14.26 -12.61
C GLU A 310 4.27 -15.56 -12.91
N TYR A 311 2.94 -15.52 -12.80
CA TYR A 311 2.07 -16.66 -13.10
C TYR A 311 2.17 -17.15 -14.56
N SER A 312 2.12 -16.25 -15.54
CA SER A 312 2.19 -16.61 -16.96
C SER A 312 3.57 -17.13 -17.35
N PHE A 313 4.66 -16.57 -16.81
CA PHE A 313 5.99 -17.18 -16.95
C PHE A 313 6.05 -18.56 -16.32
N GLY A 314 5.42 -18.70 -15.14
CA GLY A 314 5.23 -19.96 -14.45
C GLY A 314 4.52 -21.02 -15.28
N ARG A 315 3.64 -20.67 -16.23
CA ARG A 315 2.93 -21.67 -17.06
C ARG A 315 3.72 -22.18 -18.26
N LEU A 316 4.84 -21.55 -18.62
CA LEU A 316 5.64 -21.95 -19.78
C LEU A 316 6.17 -23.38 -19.67
N HIS A 317 6.59 -23.84 -18.48
CA HIS A 317 7.07 -25.21 -18.32
C HIS A 317 5.98 -26.25 -18.60
N TYR A 318 4.74 -25.98 -18.15
CA TYR A 318 3.60 -26.85 -18.40
C TYR A 318 3.18 -26.84 -19.88
N ALA A 319 3.31 -25.69 -20.56
CA ALA A 319 3.07 -25.60 -22.00
C ALA A 319 4.02 -26.50 -22.79
N VAL A 320 5.31 -26.53 -22.41
CA VAL A 320 6.31 -27.42 -23.03
C VAL A 320 5.97 -28.89 -22.75
N TYR A 321 5.59 -29.21 -21.51
CA TYR A 321 5.14 -30.56 -21.15
C TYR A 321 3.93 -31.02 -21.97
N SER A 322 3.05 -30.09 -22.32
CA SER A 322 1.83 -30.35 -23.11
C SER A 322 2.10 -30.51 -24.60
N SER A 323 3.30 -30.21 -25.10
CA SER A 323 3.70 -30.47 -26.49
C SER A 323 3.90 -31.96 -26.74
N ASN A 324 3.90 -32.42 -28.00
CA ASN A 324 4.18 -33.82 -28.32
C ASN A 324 5.70 -34.12 -28.29
N TRP A 325 6.37 -33.90 -27.16
CA TRP A 325 7.82 -33.96 -27.02
C TRP A 325 8.39 -35.40 -26.99
N VAL A 326 7.56 -36.39 -26.64
CA VAL A 326 7.97 -37.80 -26.47
C VAL A 326 8.35 -38.44 -27.79
N ASP A 327 7.71 -38.06 -28.90
CA ASP A 327 7.96 -38.64 -30.23
C ASP A 327 8.93 -37.80 -31.09
N GLN A 328 9.56 -36.77 -30.51
CA GLN A 328 10.49 -35.90 -31.23
C GLN A 328 11.94 -36.42 -31.22
N SER A 329 12.80 -35.78 -32.01
CA SER A 329 14.24 -36.07 -32.11
C SER A 329 14.95 -35.97 -30.76
N MET A 330 16.09 -36.66 -30.62
CA MET A 330 16.94 -36.56 -29.42
C MET A 330 17.44 -35.12 -29.18
N SER A 331 17.67 -34.36 -30.25
CA SER A 331 18.08 -32.94 -30.17
C SER A 331 16.97 -32.07 -29.59
N TYR A 332 15.73 -32.27 -30.06
CA TYR A 332 14.53 -31.61 -29.53
C TYR A 332 14.39 -31.87 -28.02
N ARG A 333 14.43 -33.13 -27.59
CA ARG A 333 14.27 -33.51 -26.17
C ARG A 333 15.35 -32.89 -25.29
N LYS A 334 16.61 -32.87 -25.73
CA LYS A 334 17.70 -32.20 -25.00
C LYS A 334 17.45 -30.69 -24.85
N SER A 335 16.99 -30.03 -25.91
CA SER A 335 16.68 -28.60 -25.89
C SER A 335 15.50 -28.28 -24.97
N VAL A 336 14.46 -29.12 -24.98
CA VAL A 336 13.32 -29.05 -24.06
C VAL A 336 13.78 -29.14 -22.61
N LEU A 337 14.63 -30.10 -22.26
CA LEU A 337 15.14 -30.24 -20.88
C LEU A 337 15.82 -28.96 -20.39
N ILE A 338 16.71 -28.38 -21.21
CA ILE A 338 17.39 -27.12 -20.88
C ILE A 338 16.36 -25.98 -20.74
N PHE A 339 15.39 -25.91 -21.64
CA PHE A 339 14.38 -24.87 -21.64
C PHE A 339 13.45 -24.95 -20.42
N VAL A 340 13.02 -26.16 -20.03
CA VAL A 340 12.21 -26.39 -18.83
C VAL A 340 12.97 -25.95 -17.57
N GLU A 341 14.26 -26.29 -17.44
CA GLU A 341 15.05 -25.80 -16.31
C GLU A 341 15.22 -24.27 -16.32
N ARG A 342 15.29 -23.64 -17.49
CA ARG A 342 15.34 -22.18 -17.60
C ARG A 342 14.02 -21.50 -17.21
N THR A 343 12.89 -22.07 -17.60
CA THR A 343 11.55 -21.52 -17.26
C THR A 343 11.23 -21.59 -15.77
N ARG A 344 11.96 -22.39 -14.98
CA ARG A 344 11.87 -22.37 -13.50
C ARG A 344 12.41 -21.09 -12.86
N ARG A 345 13.25 -20.32 -13.56
CA ARG A 345 13.70 -19.01 -13.06
C ARG A 345 12.66 -17.95 -13.41
N LEU A 346 11.70 -17.78 -12.50
CA LEU A 346 10.62 -16.80 -12.66
C LEU A 346 11.15 -15.37 -12.49
N PRO A 347 10.73 -14.44 -13.35
CA PRO A 347 11.03 -13.03 -13.15
C PRO A 347 10.32 -12.55 -11.88
N LYS A 348 11.07 -11.95 -10.95
CA LYS A 348 10.52 -11.29 -9.76
C LYS A 348 10.42 -9.80 -10.00
N GLN A 349 9.22 -9.25 -9.89
CA GLN A 349 8.96 -7.83 -10.07
C GLN A 349 9.19 -7.11 -8.75
N MET A 350 10.24 -6.28 -8.67
CA MET A 350 10.60 -5.53 -7.45
C MET A 350 10.69 -4.03 -7.74
N ALA A 351 9.93 -3.23 -7.00
CA ALA A 351 10.03 -1.78 -6.99
C ALA A 351 11.23 -1.35 -6.12
N GLY A 352 12.17 -0.63 -6.72
CA GLY A 352 13.43 -0.21 -6.11
C GLY A 352 14.31 -1.35 -5.57
N ASN A 353 14.06 -2.60 -5.94
CA ASN A 353 14.62 -3.80 -5.28
C ASN A 353 14.21 -4.01 -3.80
N PHE A 354 13.26 -3.23 -3.27
CA PHE A 354 12.80 -3.32 -1.88
C PHE A 354 11.41 -3.94 -1.75
N ILE A 355 10.46 -3.50 -2.59
CA ILE A 355 9.03 -3.83 -2.45
C ILE A 355 8.61 -4.74 -3.61
N PRO A 356 8.04 -5.94 -3.35
CA PRO A 356 7.52 -6.79 -4.42
C PRO A 356 6.30 -6.15 -5.09
N ILE A 357 6.21 -6.22 -6.41
CA ILE A 357 5.07 -5.72 -7.19
C ILE A 357 4.07 -6.88 -7.35
N ALA A 358 3.32 -7.16 -6.30
CA ALA A 358 2.43 -8.31 -6.21
C ALA A 358 1.14 -7.99 -5.46
N LEU A 359 0.12 -8.84 -5.62
CA LEU A 359 -1.15 -8.72 -4.90
C LEU A 359 -0.97 -8.75 -3.38
N THR A 360 0.07 -9.44 -2.88
CA THR A 360 0.43 -9.45 -1.46
C THR A 360 0.78 -8.04 -0.94
N THR A 361 1.47 -7.22 -1.72
CA THR A 361 1.79 -5.82 -1.38
C THR A 361 0.54 -4.95 -1.39
N PHE A 362 -0.35 -5.14 -2.36
CA PHE A 362 -1.63 -4.46 -2.38
C PHE A 362 -2.45 -4.78 -1.12
N LEU A 363 -2.57 -6.07 -0.77
CA LEU A 363 -3.26 -6.51 0.44
C LEU A 363 -2.60 -5.95 1.71
N ALA A 364 -1.27 -5.91 1.77
CA ALA A 364 -0.54 -5.32 2.89
C ALA A 364 -0.89 -3.83 3.07
N ASN A 365 -0.97 -3.06 1.98
CA ASN A 365 -1.38 -1.66 2.04
C ASN A 365 -2.83 -1.49 2.54
N CYS A 366 -3.78 -2.29 2.05
CA CYS A 366 -5.16 -2.26 2.53
C CYS A 366 -5.27 -2.65 4.02
N LYS A 367 -4.49 -3.66 4.46
CA LYS A 367 -4.43 -4.10 5.86
C LYS A 367 -3.83 -3.04 6.77
N ALA A 368 -2.78 -2.35 6.32
CA ALA A 368 -2.15 -1.27 7.08
C ALA A 368 -3.14 -0.13 7.34
N ALA A 369 -3.93 0.25 6.34
CA ALA A 369 -5.00 1.23 6.48
C ALA A 369 -6.07 0.74 7.49
N TYR A 370 -6.61 -0.46 7.30
CA TYR A 370 -7.67 -0.99 8.18
C TYR A 370 -7.22 -1.17 9.65
N SER A 371 -5.93 -1.45 9.89
CA SER A 371 -5.39 -1.65 11.23
C SER A 371 -5.55 -0.44 12.16
N PHE A 372 -5.75 0.77 11.63
CA PHE A 372 -6.05 1.96 12.43
C PHE A 372 -7.47 1.96 13.02
N TYR A 373 -8.42 1.26 12.38
CA TYR A 373 -9.83 1.22 12.81
C TYR A 373 -10.12 0.12 13.84
N GLN A 374 -9.28 -0.92 13.90
CA GLN A 374 -9.60 -2.12 14.67
C GLN A 374 -9.37 -1.93 16.18
N PRO A 375 -10.36 -2.21 17.04
CA PRO A 375 -10.15 -2.26 18.48
C PRO A 375 -9.19 -3.40 18.82
N LYS A 376 -8.19 -3.12 19.66
CA LYS A 376 -7.14 -4.10 20.01
C LYS A 376 -7.47 -4.90 21.28
N ILE A 377 -8.48 -4.49 22.04
CA ILE A 377 -8.90 -5.10 23.29
C ILE A 377 -10.31 -5.67 23.11
N HIS A 378 -10.47 -6.95 23.40
CA HIS A 378 -11.69 -7.71 23.22
C HIS A 378 -12.14 -8.29 24.56
N ARG A 379 -13.43 -8.10 24.89
CA ARG A 379 -14.01 -8.68 26.11
C ARG A 379 -14.35 -10.16 25.87
N LEU A 380 -13.76 -11.05 26.66
CA LEU A 380 -14.01 -12.49 26.58
C LEU A 380 -15.16 -12.91 27.50
N SER A 381 -15.22 -12.33 28.69
CA SER A 381 -16.27 -12.55 29.69
C SER A 381 -16.48 -11.29 30.54
N ASP A 382 -17.28 -11.37 31.60
CA ASP A 382 -17.41 -10.26 32.54
C ASP A 382 -16.12 -10.03 33.35
N PHE A 383 -15.30 -11.08 33.49
CA PHE A 383 -14.08 -11.10 34.30
C PHE A 383 -12.82 -11.43 33.49
N ALA A 384 -12.85 -11.35 32.16
CA ALA A 384 -11.69 -11.62 31.31
C ALA A 384 -11.70 -10.78 30.02
N ILE A 385 -10.51 -10.29 29.66
CA ILE A 385 -10.23 -9.53 28.44
C ILE A 385 -9.02 -10.10 27.70
N LEU A 386 -8.98 -9.85 26.39
CA LEU A 386 -7.92 -10.26 25.49
C LEU A 386 -7.44 -9.05 24.68
N ALA A 387 -6.19 -8.66 24.85
CA ALA A 387 -5.55 -7.71 23.97
C ALA A 387 -4.78 -8.49 22.88
N ALA A 388 -4.93 -8.12 21.62
CA ALA A 388 -4.26 -8.80 20.50
C ALA A 388 -3.49 -7.82 19.61
N VAL A 389 -2.31 -8.27 19.16
CA VAL A 389 -1.45 -7.56 18.21
C VAL A 389 -0.98 -8.56 17.15
N GLY A 390 -0.92 -8.13 15.90
CA GLY A 390 -0.58 -9.01 14.79
C GLY A 390 -1.09 -8.45 13.47
N ASP A 391 -1.24 -9.33 12.47
CA ASP A 391 -1.94 -9.01 11.23
C ASP A 391 -3.42 -8.68 11.55
N GLY A 392 -3.93 -7.53 11.08
CA GLY A 392 -5.26 -7.05 11.45
C GLY A 392 -6.42 -8.00 11.07
N GLY A 393 -6.28 -8.74 9.96
CA GLY A 393 -7.29 -9.74 9.59
C GLY A 393 -7.28 -10.93 10.54
N ASP A 394 -6.08 -11.42 10.85
CA ASP A 394 -5.88 -12.56 11.75
C ASP A 394 -6.29 -12.24 13.18
N THR A 395 -5.92 -11.06 13.70
CA THR A 395 -6.31 -10.63 15.04
C THR A 395 -7.82 -10.52 15.14
N LEU A 396 -8.50 -9.93 14.16
CA LEU A 396 -9.96 -9.76 14.18
C LEU A 396 -10.67 -11.11 14.22
N GLN A 397 -10.34 -11.98 13.28
CA GLN A 397 -10.98 -13.28 13.16
C GLN A 397 -10.69 -14.17 14.37
N PHE A 398 -9.43 -14.24 14.80
CA PHE A 398 -9.01 -15.14 15.87
C PHE A 398 -9.57 -14.69 17.22
N THR A 399 -9.52 -13.40 17.55
CA THR A 399 -10.07 -12.87 18.80
C THR A 399 -11.58 -13.03 18.87
N ASP A 400 -12.31 -12.79 17.77
CA ASP A 400 -13.76 -13.02 17.73
C ASP A 400 -14.08 -14.51 17.90
N TYR A 401 -13.37 -15.39 17.20
CA TYR A 401 -13.49 -16.84 17.39
C TYR A 401 -13.36 -17.25 18.87
N ILE A 402 -12.30 -16.80 19.54
CA ILE A 402 -12.06 -17.10 20.96
C ILE A 402 -13.18 -16.52 21.84
N ALA A 403 -13.54 -15.25 21.65
CA ALA A 403 -14.58 -14.59 22.44
C ALA A 403 -15.94 -15.29 22.31
N LYS A 404 -16.34 -15.69 21.10
CA LYS A 404 -17.59 -16.41 20.86
C LYS A 404 -17.59 -17.79 21.52
N HIS A 405 -16.48 -18.53 21.46
CA HIS A 405 -16.38 -19.85 22.09
C HIS A 405 -16.43 -19.78 23.61
N LEU A 406 -15.75 -18.81 24.22
CA LEU A 406 -15.83 -18.62 25.67
C LEU A 406 -17.22 -18.14 26.11
N LYS A 407 -17.89 -17.32 25.29
CA LYS A 407 -19.29 -16.94 25.55
C LYS A 407 -20.24 -18.13 25.43
N LEU A 408 -20.06 -18.97 24.40
CA LEU A 408 -20.83 -20.20 24.24
C LEU A 408 -20.62 -21.15 25.42
N TYR A 409 -19.36 -21.35 25.84
CA TYR A 409 -19.03 -22.16 27.02
C TYR A 409 -19.81 -21.69 28.25
N ASN A 410 -19.85 -20.38 28.50
CA ASN A 410 -20.61 -19.83 29.62
C ASN A 410 -22.12 -20.10 29.51
N ILE A 411 -22.70 -19.94 28.32
CA ILE A 411 -24.12 -20.23 28.08
C ILE A 411 -24.43 -21.72 28.29
N SER A 412 -23.55 -22.61 27.83
CA SER A 412 -23.75 -24.06 27.92
C SER A 412 -23.55 -24.62 29.33
N ASN A 413 -22.61 -24.07 30.10
CA ASN A 413 -22.25 -24.62 31.41
C ASN A 413 -22.82 -23.80 32.59
N GLY A 414 -23.28 -22.56 32.34
CA GLY A 414 -23.80 -21.67 33.38
C GLY A 414 -22.74 -20.97 34.23
N TYR A 415 -21.45 -21.09 33.89
CA TYR A 415 -20.34 -20.42 34.58
C TYR A 415 -19.23 -20.01 33.61
N HIS A 416 -18.45 -19.00 34.00
CA HIS A 416 -17.32 -18.49 33.22
C HIS A 416 -16.10 -19.41 33.33
N LEU A 417 -15.37 -19.57 32.23
CA LEU A 417 -14.07 -20.24 32.25
C LEU A 417 -13.05 -19.38 33.03
N SER A 418 -12.23 -20.01 33.87
CA SER A 418 -11.18 -19.29 34.61
C SER A 418 -10.18 -18.66 33.65
N PRO A 419 -9.47 -17.57 34.03
CA PRO A 419 -8.48 -16.91 33.17
C PRO A 419 -7.41 -17.87 32.66
N ARG A 420 -6.92 -18.76 33.53
CA ARG A 420 -5.97 -19.82 33.18
C ARG A 420 -6.55 -20.83 32.19
N GLY A 421 -7.82 -21.22 32.36
CA GLY A 421 -8.54 -22.08 31.42
C GLY A 421 -8.72 -21.41 30.06
N ALA A 422 -9.08 -20.12 30.05
CA ALA A 422 -9.20 -19.32 28.84
C ALA A 422 -7.85 -19.19 28.12
N ALA A 423 -6.77 -18.89 28.82
CA ALA A 423 -5.42 -18.84 28.25
C ALA A 423 -5.00 -20.19 27.66
N HIS A 424 -5.30 -21.29 28.35
CA HIS A 424 -5.04 -22.64 27.84
C HIS A 424 -5.87 -22.97 26.58
N PHE A 425 -7.15 -22.58 26.55
CA PHE A 425 -8.00 -22.74 25.38
C PHE A 425 -7.47 -21.93 24.19
N THR A 426 -7.16 -20.64 24.41
CA THR A 426 -6.64 -19.73 23.39
C THR A 426 -5.32 -20.21 22.80
N ARG A 427 -4.33 -20.53 23.65
CA ARG A 427 -3.01 -20.98 23.19
C ARG A 427 -3.08 -22.30 22.41
N LYS A 428 -3.97 -23.21 22.83
CA LYS A 428 -4.14 -24.52 22.18
C LYS A 428 -4.67 -24.34 20.76
N ASN A 429 -5.72 -23.55 20.59
CA ASN A 429 -6.27 -23.25 19.27
C ASN A 429 -5.23 -22.57 18.38
N LEU A 430 -4.48 -21.59 18.90
CA LEU A 430 -3.41 -20.94 18.13
C LEU A 430 -2.35 -21.96 17.67
N ALA A 431 -1.90 -22.84 18.58
CA ALA A 431 -0.91 -23.88 18.28
C ALA A 431 -1.42 -24.92 17.28
N ASP A 432 -2.70 -25.25 17.32
CA ASP A 432 -3.32 -26.18 16.38
C ASP A 432 -3.37 -25.59 14.96
N TYR A 433 -3.68 -24.29 14.82
CA TYR A 433 -3.66 -23.59 13.52
C TYR A 433 -2.26 -23.43 12.92
N ILE A 434 -1.18 -23.42 13.72
CA ILE A 434 0.19 -23.41 13.19
C ILE A 434 0.50 -24.66 12.37
N ARG A 435 -0.16 -25.78 12.67
CA ARG A 435 0.02 -27.06 11.97
C ARG A 435 -0.87 -27.21 10.73
N THR A 436 -1.65 -26.19 10.38
CA THR A 436 -2.52 -26.21 9.20
C THR A 436 -2.03 -25.19 8.15
N ASN A 437 -2.67 -25.16 6.98
CA ASN A 437 -2.40 -24.15 5.94
C ASN A 437 -2.88 -22.74 6.31
N THR A 438 -3.54 -22.56 7.46
CA THR A 438 -4.08 -21.27 7.93
C THR A 438 -3.36 -20.88 9.23
N ARG A 439 -2.24 -20.20 9.10
CA ARG A 439 -1.44 -19.76 10.25
C ARG A 439 -1.80 -18.34 10.66
N TYR A 440 -2.43 -18.20 11.83
CA TYR A 440 -2.67 -16.90 12.45
C TYR A 440 -1.36 -16.27 12.95
N GLN A 441 -1.10 -15.02 12.57
CA GLN A 441 0.02 -14.22 13.07
C GLN A 441 -0.44 -13.26 14.16
N VAL A 442 -0.73 -13.80 15.35
CA VAL A 442 -1.33 -13.05 16.46
C VAL A 442 -0.60 -13.33 17.76
N SER A 443 -0.21 -12.29 18.49
CA SER A 443 0.28 -12.35 19.87
C SER A 443 -0.73 -11.68 20.80
N MET A 444 -0.91 -12.20 22.01
CA MET A 444 -2.00 -11.79 22.89
C MET A 444 -1.60 -11.66 24.36
N LEU A 445 -2.23 -10.71 25.04
CA LEU A 445 -2.30 -10.66 26.50
C LEU A 445 -3.71 -11.01 26.93
N LEU A 446 -3.85 -12.04 27.75
CA LEU A 446 -5.12 -12.41 28.37
C LEU A 446 -5.07 -12.04 29.84
N ALA A 447 -5.93 -11.12 30.27
CA ALA A 447 -6.06 -10.73 31.66
C ALA A 447 -7.44 -11.13 32.19
N GLY A 448 -7.50 -11.66 33.39
CA GLY A 448 -8.77 -12.00 34.02
C GLY A 448 -8.71 -12.06 35.54
N TYR A 449 -9.89 -12.19 36.14
CA TYR A 449 -10.04 -12.38 37.58
C TYR A 449 -10.90 -13.60 37.86
N ASP A 450 -10.39 -14.49 38.71
CA ASP A 450 -11.11 -15.64 39.25
C ASP A 450 -11.39 -15.43 40.74
N SER A 451 -12.56 -15.87 41.21
CA SER A 451 -12.94 -15.70 42.62
C SER A 451 -12.14 -16.61 43.57
N VAL A 452 -11.57 -17.70 43.06
CA VAL A 452 -10.79 -18.67 43.83
C VAL A 452 -9.29 -18.41 43.64
N GLU A 453 -8.83 -18.31 42.39
CA GLU A 453 -7.40 -18.15 42.08
C GLU A 453 -6.92 -16.68 42.10
N GLY A 454 -7.84 -15.72 42.04
CA GLY A 454 -7.51 -14.30 42.03
C GLY A 454 -7.21 -13.73 40.63
N PRO A 455 -6.51 -12.58 40.55
CA PRO A 455 -6.14 -11.98 39.26
C PRO A 455 -5.02 -12.77 38.58
N ASP A 456 -5.14 -12.94 37.27
CA ASP A 456 -4.14 -13.66 36.47
C ASP A 456 -3.96 -12.99 35.10
N LEU A 457 -2.73 -12.98 34.61
CA LEU A 457 -2.33 -12.36 33.35
C LEU A 457 -1.41 -13.32 32.60
N HIS A 458 -1.77 -13.63 31.35
CA HIS A 458 -1.03 -14.54 30.49
C HIS A 458 -0.48 -13.82 29.27
N PHE A 459 0.81 -14.00 29.02
CA PHE A 459 1.47 -13.68 27.76
C PHE A 459 1.33 -14.87 26.82
N ILE A 460 0.81 -14.65 25.62
CA ILE A 460 0.67 -15.68 24.58
C ILE A 460 1.38 -15.18 23.32
N ASP A 461 2.43 -15.87 22.89
CA ASP A 461 3.17 -15.50 21.69
C ASP A 461 2.49 -15.99 20.40
N SER A 462 3.02 -15.57 19.24
CA SER A 462 2.52 -15.98 17.92
C SER A 462 2.72 -17.47 17.59
N TYR A 463 3.38 -18.22 18.46
CA TYR A 463 3.60 -19.65 18.32
C TYR A 463 2.72 -20.48 19.26
N GLY A 464 1.87 -19.84 20.08
CA GLY A 464 1.01 -20.51 21.04
C GLY A 464 1.72 -20.91 22.33
N ALA A 465 2.93 -20.41 22.60
CA ALA A 465 3.53 -20.50 23.93
C ALA A 465 2.80 -19.52 24.85
N ALA A 466 2.40 -19.98 26.03
CA ALA A 466 1.71 -19.16 27.00
C ALA A 466 2.38 -19.25 28.37
N MET A 467 2.53 -18.12 29.05
CA MET A 467 3.10 -18.05 30.39
C MET A 467 2.35 -17.04 31.27
N PRO A 468 2.06 -17.38 32.54
CA PRO A 468 1.57 -16.41 33.51
C PRO A 468 2.69 -15.39 33.83
N ILE A 469 2.32 -14.11 33.88
CA ILE A 469 3.25 -12.99 34.03
C ILE A 469 2.61 -11.87 34.85
N ASN A 470 3.42 -11.06 35.52
CA ASN A 470 2.92 -9.94 36.33
C ASN A 470 2.70 -8.66 35.50
N HIS A 471 3.47 -8.48 34.44
CA HIS A 471 3.40 -7.35 33.53
C HIS A 471 4.01 -7.74 32.17
N ALA A 472 3.46 -7.22 31.06
CA ALA A 472 4.10 -7.29 29.75
C ALA A 472 3.44 -6.33 28.76
N GLY A 473 4.02 -6.25 27.57
CA GLY A 473 3.40 -5.68 26.39
C GLY A 473 3.76 -6.50 25.15
N HIS A 474 2.95 -6.37 24.10
CA HIS A 474 3.30 -6.82 22.74
C HIS A 474 3.55 -5.62 21.81
N GLY A 475 4.13 -5.91 20.64
CA GLY A 475 4.40 -4.92 19.60
C GLY A 475 5.54 -3.96 19.94
N LEU A 476 5.76 -2.95 19.09
CA LEU A 476 6.87 -2.01 19.24
C LEU A 476 6.82 -1.22 20.56
N GLY A 477 5.63 -0.91 21.06
CA GLY A 477 5.45 -0.18 22.32
C GLY A 477 6.04 -0.92 23.52
N SER A 478 6.06 -2.25 23.51
CA SER A 478 6.58 -3.02 24.65
C SER A 478 8.09 -2.87 24.85
N LEU A 479 8.84 -2.55 23.78
CA LEU A 479 10.29 -2.30 23.86
C LEU A 479 10.61 -1.10 24.75
N PHE A 480 9.76 -0.07 24.73
CA PHE A 480 9.93 1.13 25.54
C PHE A 480 9.32 0.93 26.94
N CYS A 481 8.14 0.32 27.01
CA CYS A 481 7.39 0.15 28.25
C CYS A 481 7.97 -0.92 29.18
N GLY A 482 8.68 -1.92 28.64
CA GLY A 482 9.20 -3.06 29.42
C GLY A 482 10.09 -2.63 30.59
N SER A 483 10.97 -1.65 30.36
CA SER A 483 11.85 -1.10 31.39
C SER A 483 11.09 -0.34 32.49
N ILE A 484 10.00 0.34 32.13
CA ILE A 484 9.14 1.07 33.07
C ILE A 484 8.38 0.07 33.94
N PHE A 485 7.77 -0.96 33.32
CA PHE A 485 7.09 -2.01 34.06
C PHE A 485 8.01 -2.71 35.05
N GLN A 486 9.20 -3.12 34.61
CA GLN A 486 10.15 -3.80 35.48
C GLN A 486 10.66 -2.93 36.63
N ARG A 487 10.78 -1.61 36.42
CA ARG A 487 11.28 -0.68 37.45
C ARG A 487 10.24 -0.33 38.51
N TYR A 488 8.97 -0.20 38.13
CA TYR A 488 7.92 0.36 38.99
C TYR A 488 6.89 -0.67 39.47
N TRP A 489 6.95 -1.91 38.98
CA TRP A 489 6.05 -2.96 39.43
C TRP A 489 6.40 -3.45 40.85
N THR A 490 5.36 -3.65 41.67
CA THR A 490 5.45 -4.19 43.04
C THR A 490 4.19 -5.01 43.35
N HIS A 491 4.27 -5.98 44.26
CA HIS A 491 3.11 -6.79 44.66
C HIS A 491 1.95 -5.99 45.29
N GLU A 492 2.23 -4.83 45.90
CA GLU A 492 1.23 -3.99 46.60
C GLU A 492 0.70 -2.82 45.75
N LEU A 493 0.86 -2.90 44.43
CA LEU A 493 0.53 -1.80 43.52
C LEU A 493 -0.97 -1.49 43.55
N LYS A 494 -1.33 -0.25 43.93
CA LYS A 494 -2.73 0.22 43.87
C LYS A 494 -3.12 0.60 42.44
N GLN A 495 -4.40 0.51 42.11
CA GLN A 495 -4.93 0.86 40.77
C GLN A 495 -4.47 2.24 40.27
N LYS A 496 -4.47 3.26 41.14
CA LYS A 496 -4.00 4.62 40.78
C LYS A 496 -2.52 4.66 40.42
N GLN A 497 -1.68 3.89 41.12
CA GLN A 497 -0.26 3.78 40.81
C GLN A 497 -0.04 3.04 39.48
N ALA A 498 -0.79 1.94 39.25
CA ALA A 498 -0.77 1.23 37.97
C ALA A 498 -1.16 2.12 36.79
N TYR A 499 -2.21 2.93 36.95
CA TYR A 499 -2.62 3.90 35.94
C TYR A 499 -1.53 4.94 35.65
N ASN A 500 -0.84 5.44 36.68
CA ASN A 500 0.30 6.35 36.50
C ASN A 500 1.49 5.71 35.78
N ILE A 501 1.78 4.43 36.04
CA ILE A 501 2.80 3.67 35.30
C ILE A 501 2.40 3.58 33.82
N LEU A 502 1.13 3.29 33.51
CA LEU A 502 0.64 3.31 32.12
C LEU A 502 0.76 4.71 31.49
N ARG A 503 0.48 5.80 32.22
CA ARG A 503 0.71 7.17 31.72
C ARG A 503 2.19 7.41 31.36
N MET A 504 3.13 6.95 32.18
CA MET A 504 4.57 7.04 31.86
C MET A 504 4.93 6.26 30.59
N CYS A 505 4.37 5.05 30.44
CA CYS A 505 4.52 4.24 29.23
C CYS A 505 4.00 4.95 27.98
N VAL A 506 2.80 5.54 28.07
CA VAL A 506 2.22 6.30 26.96
C VAL A 506 3.11 7.50 26.62
N ALA A 507 3.58 8.27 27.60
CA ALA A 507 4.46 9.42 27.34
C ALA A 507 5.74 9.04 26.56
N GLU A 508 6.39 7.92 26.91
CA GLU A 508 7.56 7.43 26.17
C GLU A 508 7.20 6.94 24.76
N ILE A 509 6.05 6.27 24.60
CA ILE A 509 5.53 5.87 23.28
C ILE A 509 5.32 7.12 22.40
N GLN A 510 4.65 8.14 22.95
CA GLN A 510 4.33 9.37 22.23
C GLN A 510 5.58 10.14 21.79
N LYS A 511 6.66 10.07 22.57
CA LYS A 511 7.94 10.72 22.28
C LYS A 511 8.76 9.99 21.21
N ARG A 512 8.65 8.66 21.14
CA ARG A 512 9.58 7.81 20.37
C ARG A 512 8.99 7.18 19.12
N LEU A 513 7.67 7.05 19.03
CA LEU A 513 7.00 6.56 17.83
C LEU A 513 6.58 7.72 16.93
N VAL A 514 6.98 7.66 15.66
CA VAL A 514 6.58 8.64 14.62
C VAL A 514 5.08 8.60 14.37
N ILE A 515 4.47 7.40 14.44
CA ILE A 515 3.03 7.20 14.32
C ILE A 515 2.47 7.09 15.74
N ASN A 516 1.85 8.16 16.22
CA ASN A 516 1.33 8.23 17.57
C ASN A 516 -0.21 8.25 17.56
N LEU A 517 -0.82 7.40 18.40
CA LEU A 517 -2.27 7.39 18.60
C LEU A 517 -2.62 8.44 19.66
N ARG A 518 -3.66 9.24 19.39
CA ARG A 518 -4.06 10.33 20.30
C ARG A 518 -4.65 9.81 21.61
N ASN A 519 -5.33 8.67 21.58
CA ASN A 519 -6.05 8.10 22.72
C ASN A 519 -5.60 6.66 22.96
N PHE A 520 -5.31 6.33 24.22
CA PHE A 520 -4.99 4.97 24.68
C PHE A 520 -6.07 4.51 25.66
N ASP A 521 -6.82 3.48 25.29
CA ASP A 521 -7.85 2.92 26.16
C ASP A 521 -7.24 2.08 27.28
N VAL A 522 -7.75 2.26 28.49
CA VAL A 522 -7.31 1.54 29.68
C VAL A 522 -8.49 0.79 30.27
N PHE A 523 -8.32 -0.50 30.50
CA PHE A 523 -9.32 -1.35 31.12
C PHE A 523 -8.81 -1.91 32.44
N VAL A 524 -9.69 -2.02 33.42
CA VAL A 524 -9.46 -2.69 34.70
C VAL A 524 -10.36 -3.91 34.77
N VAL A 525 -9.77 -5.03 35.18
CA VAL A 525 -10.48 -6.26 35.51
C VAL A 525 -10.30 -6.52 37.00
N ASN A 526 -11.42 -6.69 37.71
CA ASN A 526 -11.41 -6.99 39.14
C ASN A 526 -12.58 -7.91 39.51
N ARG A 527 -12.78 -8.16 40.81
CA ARG A 527 -13.88 -8.98 41.34
C ARG A 527 -15.29 -8.52 40.99
N ASN A 528 -15.47 -7.26 40.62
CA ASN A 528 -16.76 -6.69 40.19
C ASN A 528 -16.93 -6.73 38.66
N GLY A 529 -15.94 -7.25 37.94
CA GLY A 529 -15.93 -7.37 36.48
C GLY A 529 -14.95 -6.43 35.79
N THR A 530 -15.20 -6.21 34.51
CA THR A 530 -14.37 -5.38 33.63
C THR A 530 -14.99 -3.98 33.47
N SER A 531 -14.20 -2.94 33.71
CA SER A 531 -14.57 -1.54 33.47
C SER A 531 -13.49 -0.79 32.70
N GLN A 532 -13.90 0.19 31.90
CA GLN A 532 -12.98 1.11 31.21
C GLN A 532 -12.67 2.29 32.13
N LEU A 533 -11.38 2.61 32.28
CA LEU A 533 -10.92 3.84 32.92
C LEU A 533 -10.83 4.97 31.89
N GLU A 534 -10.57 6.18 32.36
CA GLU A 534 -10.29 7.31 31.48
C GLU A 534 -9.14 6.99 30.51
N SER A 535 -9.35 7.26 29.22
CA SER A 535 -8.33 7.01 28.20
C SER A 535 -7.17 8.01 28.37
N ILE A 536 -5.94 7.52 28.24
CA ILE A 536 -4.74 8.35 28.36
C ILE A 536 -4.51 9.06 27.02
N ASN A 537 -4.39 10.39 27.05
CA ASN A 537 -4.24 11.23 25.87
C ASN A 537 -3.30 12.41 26.19
N PRO A 538 -2.80 13.15 25.18
CA PRO A 538 -1.89 14.29 25.42
C PRO A 538 -2.42 15.35 26.39
N ALA A 539 -3.75 15.57 26.43
CA ALA A 539 -4.37 16.54 27.32
C ALA A 539 -4.47 16.04 28.77
N SER A 540 -4.36 14.73 28.99
CA SER A 540 -4.33 14.13 30.33
C SER A 540 -2.92 14.05 30.92
N PHE A 541 -1.89 14.67 30.31
CA PHE A 541 -0.57 14.85 30.93
C PHE A 541 -0.49 16.17 31.70
N ASP A 542 -0.15 16.08 32.98
CA ASP A 542 0.14 17.27 33.81
C ASP A 542 1.50 17.85 33.39
N ALA A 543 1.67 19.18 33.49
CA ALA A 543 2.91 19.88 33.11
C ALA A 543 4.18 19.29 33.78
N ASP A 544 4.05 18.76 35.00
CA ASP A 544 5.13 18.11 35.74
C ASP A 544 5.62 16.79 35.11
N MET A 545 4.78 16.12 34.30
CA MET A 545 5.12 14.82 33.70
C MET A 545 6.05 14.98 32.50
N LEU A 546 6.01 16.12 31.80
CA LEU A 546 6.93 16.49 30.73
C LEU A 546 8.36 16.75 31.28
N CYS A 547 8.46 17.17 32.54
CA CYS A 547 9.73 17.44 33.23
C CYS A 547 10.42 16.19 33.80
N LEU A 548 9.76 15.03 33.87
CA LEU A 548 10.35 13.76 34.37
C LEU A 548 11.49 13.21 33.50
N SER A 549 11.85 13.89 32.41
CA SER A 549 13.04 13.58 31.61
C SER A 549 14.34 14.18 32.16
N LEU A 550 14.30 15.01 33.22
CA LEU A 550 15.49 15.60 33.85
C LEU A 550 15.37 15.58 35.39
N SER A 551 16.01 14.59 36.02
CA SER A 551 16.48 14.55 37.42
C SER A 551 15.49 14.80 38.59
N THR A 552 15.48 13.83 39.51
CA THR A 552 15.28 13.99 40.98
C THR A 552 13.98 14.60 41.50
N SER A 553 12.91 13.81 41.59
CA SER A 553 11.79 14.09 42.53
C SER A 553 10.93 12.86 42.88
N ILE A 554 11.55 11.75 43.30
CA ILE A 554 10.82 10.68 44.04
C ILE A 554 11.63 10.24 45.27
N GLN A 555 12.07 11.21 46.07
CA GLN A 555 12.54 10.96 47.44
C GLN A 555 11.48 11.29 48.51
N ASN A 556 10.34 11.86 48.14
CA ASN A 556 9.33 12.34 49.12
C ASN A 556 8.16 11.38 49.40
N TYR A 557 8.19 10.14 48.91
CA TYR A 557 7.15 9.14 49.24
C TYR A 557 7.57 8.05 50.25
N ASN A 558 8.84 8.03 50.69
CA ASN A 558 9.35 7.02 51.63
C ASN A 558 9.58 7.52 53.08
N THR A 559 9.08 8.70 53.47
CA THR A 559 9.32 9.29 54.81
C THR A 559 8.05 9.54 55.65
N LYS A 560 6.98 8.75 55.45
CA LYS A 560 5.84 8.70 56.38
C LYS A 560 5.38 7.26 56.70
N SER A 561 6.28 6.44 57.24
CA SER A 561 5.89 5.26 58.04
C SER A 561 7.03 4.74 58.95
N LEU A 562 7.78 5.65 59.57
CA LEU A 562 8.64 5.31 60.71
C LEU A 562 8.35 6.32 61.84
N LYS A 563 7.22 6.09 62.50
CA LYS A 563 7.00 6.27 63.94
C LYS A 563 5.88 5.34 64.36
#